data_AF-A0A0N0P370-F1
#
_entry.id   AF-A0A0N0P370-F1
#
_cell.length_a   1.000
_cell.length_b   1.000
_cell.length_c   1.000
_cell.angle_alpha   90.00
_cell.angle_beta   90.00
_cell.angle_gamma   90.00
#
_symmetry.space_group_name_H-M   'P 1'
#
loop_
_entity.id
_entity.type
_entity.pdbx_description
1 polymer ?
#
loop_
_entity_poly.entity_id
_entity_poly.type
_entity_poly.pdbx_seq_one_letter_code
_entity_poly.pdbx_strand_id
1 'polypeptide(L)'
;MFRERLTDFYRSHNPACLDSIDEILEIFDGREEELFRVLEEKYADVHCNSQRVVNYYPPIDEPDIGGKSTIKGATRQVSYAEKCLRNINRDAESHNGVGVRNLTELHSFCNHAAEESAVLVDPRENSVSVRAQAEPLSKSDERDVLLLREENGKLKASNYALRCEVVVLKAEKEALARQRSGDEETMSILRAHIAHHDCVERELIEKISVCELKGKAVLSEHEFASIIAASQERLRQYYEDKISFMQMEIDTFYKHAAECMKEKDTVIAALKQLLPQA
;
A
#
# COMPACT_ATOMS: atom_id res chain seq x y z
N MET A 1 21.57 0.82 1.18
CA MET A 1 21.42 -0.49 1.87
C MET A 1 20.17 -0.49 2.76
N PHE A 2 20.01 0.42 3.72
CA PHE A 2 18.85 0.40 4.65
C PHE A 2 17.49 0.70 3.98
N ARG A 3 17.47 1.58 2.97
CA ARG A 3 16.27 1.89 2.19
C ARG A 3 15.64 0.67 1.53
N GLU A 4 16.46 -0.16 0.87
CA GLU A 4 16.01 -1.38 0.19
C GLU A 4 15.44 -2.39 1.20
N ARG A 5 16.14 -2.60 2.32
CA ARG A 5 15.69 -3.48 3.41
C ARG A 5 14.35 -3.02 4.02
N LEU A 6 14.18 -1.71 4.21
CA LEU A 6 12.93 -1.13 4.73
C LEU A 6 11.79 -1.21 3.71
N THR A 7 12.13 -1.06 2.42
CA THR A 7 11.18 -1.18 1.30
C THR A 7 10.66 -2.60 1.18
N ASP A 8 11.54 -3.60 1.25
CA ASP A 8 11.16 -5.02 1.20
C ASP A 8 10.32 -5.42 2.43
N PHE A 9 10.65 -4.90 3.62
CA PHE A 9 9.86 -5.11 4.83
C PHE A 9 8.45 -4.53 4.73
N TYR A 10 8.31 -3.27 4.30
CA TYR A 10 6.98 -2.67 4.13
C TYR A 10 6.21 -3.26 2.95
N ARG A 11 6.89 -3.75 1.90
CA ARG A 11 6.21 -4.44 0.80
C ARG A 11 5.48 -5.70 1.27
N SER A 12 6.04 -6.45 2.22
CA SER A 12 5.39 -7.66 2.76
C SER A 12 4.36 -7.37 3.85
N HIS A 13 4.54 -6.31 4.63
CA HIS A 13 3.72 -6.04 5.82
C HIS A 13 2.68 -4.92 5.64
N ASN A 14 3.02 -3.82 4.95
CA ASN A 14 2.14 -2.68 4.72
C ASN A 14 2.60 -1.84 3.51
N PRO A 15 2.13 -2.16 2.29
CA PRO A 15 2.58 -1.47 1.08
C PRO A 15 2.12 0.00 1.01
N ALA A 16 1.16 0.44 1.84
CA ALA A 16 0.72 1.83 1.89
C ALA A 16 1.73 2.77 2.58
N CYS A 17 2.74 2.23 3.29
CA CYS A 17 3.81 3.01 3.90
C CYS A 17 5.03 3.20 2.99
N LEU A 18 5.01 2.71 1.75
CA LEU A 18 6.15 2.80 0.83
C LEU A 18 6.49 4.27 0.46
N ASP A 19 5.47 5.13 0.37
CA ASP A 19 5.67 6.55 0.01
C ASP A 19 6.33 7.37 1.12
N SER A 20 6.24 6.92 2.38
CA SER A 20 6.84 7.59 3.55
C SER A 20 8.21 7.03 3.93
N ILE A 21 8.79 6.12 3.13
CA ILE A 21 10.08 5.49 3.44
C ILE A 21 11.20 6.51 3.60
N ASP A 22 11.24 7.50 2.72
CA ASP A 22 12.32 8.50 2.70
C ASP A 22 12.25 9.41 3.93
N GLU A 23 11.04 9.80 4.35
CA GLU A 23 10.81 10.57 5.57
C GLU A 23 11.17 9.78 6.84
N ILE A 24 10.83 8.49 6.87
CA ILE A 24 11.17 7.60 8.00
C ILE A 24 12.69 7.43 8.08
N LEU A 25 13.40 7.28 6.97
CA LEU A 25 14.85 7.13 6.99
C LEU A 25 15.57 8.40 7.42
N GLU A 26 15.08 9.58 7.04
CA GLU A 26 15.66 10.86 7.45
C GLU A 26 15.57 11.08 8.97
N ILE A 27 14.47 10.63 9.60
CA ILE A 27 14.27 10.73 11.05
C ILE A 27 15.18 9.75 11.83
N PHE A 28 15.50 8.61 11.21
CA PHE A 28 16.27 7.53 11.81
C PHE A 28 17.71 7.44 11.30
N ASP A 29 18.22 8.49 10.64
CA ASP A 29 19.59 8.56 10.14
C ASP A 29 20.60 8.35 11.29
N GLY A 30 21.43 7.32 11.16
CA GLY A 30 22.39 6.86 12.18
C GLY A 30 21.81 6.03 13.33
N ARG A 31 20.52 5.65 13.28
CA ARG A 31 19.83 4.76 14.24
C ARG A 31 18.89 3.75 13.54
N GLU A 32 19.27 3.30 12.36
CA GLU A 32 18.47 2.44 11.49
C GLU A 32 18.26 1.04 12.11
N GLU A 33 19.20 0.56 12.93
CA GLU A 33 19.06 -0.74 13.61
C GLU A 33 17.94 -0.74 14.67
N GLU A 34 17.73 0.37 15.37
CA GLU A 34 16.65 0.50 16.36
C GLU A 34 15.28 0.58 15.67
N LEU A 35 15.21 1.20 14.47
CA LEU A 35 14.02 1.20 13.63
C LEU A 35 13.58 -0.23 13.29
N PHE A 36 14.51 -1.08 12.86
CA PHE A 36 14.19 -2.48 12.55
C PHE A 36 13.77 -3.27 13.79
N ARG A 37 14.38 -3.02 14.97
CA ARG A 37 13.98 -3.70 16.22
C ARG A 37 12.53 -3.40 16.60
N VAL A 38 12.13 -2.13 16.51
CA VAL A 38 10.76 -1.68 16.80
C VAL A 38 9.77 -2.24 15.77
N LEU A 39 10.17 -2.31 14.50
CA LEU A 39 9.34 -2.89 13.44
C LEU A 39 9.17 -4.41 13.62
N GLU A 40 10.25 -5.13 13.90
CA GLU A 40 10.20 -6.57 14.16
C GLU A 40 9.31 -6.89 15.37
N GLU A 41 9.41 -6.13 16.46
CA GLU A 41 8.55 -6.30 17.64
C GLU A 41 7.07 -6.04 17.33
N LYS A 42 6.77 -4.97 16.60
CA LYS A 42 5.39 -4.59 16.23
C LYS A 42 4.72 -5.61 15.30
N TYR A 43 5.47 -6.15 14.33
CA TYR A 43 4.92 -7.08 13.34
C TYR A 43 5.03 -8.57 13.73
N ALA A 44 5.89 -8.92 14.71
CA ALA A 44 5.97 -10.27 15.27
C ALA A 44 4.65 -10.71 15.92
N ASP A 45 3.94 -9.79 16.59
CA ASP A 45 2.68 -10.09 17.28
C ASP A 45 1.51 -10.32 16.31
N VAL A 46 1.56 -9.67 15.15
CA VAL A 46 0.55 -9.82 14.08
C VAL A 46 0.71 -11.15 13.34
N HIS A 47 1.94 -11.66 13.22
CA HIS A 47 2.24 -12.88 12.44
C HIS A 47 2.02 -14.20 13.21
N CYS A 48 1.87 -14.15 14.54
CA CYS A 48 1.40 -15.28 15.36
C CYS A 48 -0.06 -15.66 15.04
N ASN A 49 -0.91 -14.69 14.70
CA ASN A 49 -2.35 -14.90 14.54
C ASN A 49 -2.80 -15.25 13.11
N SER A 50 -1.97 -14.99 12.09
CA SER A 50 -2.35 -15.23 10.70
C SER A 50 -2.12 -16.68 10.23
N GLN A 51 -1.38 -17.50 11.00
CA GLN A 51 -1.05 -18.89 10.63
C GLN A 51 -2.07 -19.95 11.13
N ARG A 52 -3.13 -19.56 11.87
CA ARG A 52 -4.09 -20.50 12.50
C ARG A 52 -5.45 -20.61 11.81
N VAL A 53 -5.61 -20.13 10.58
CA VAL A 53 -6.78 -20.54 9.76
C VAL A 53 -6.43 -21.83 9.03
N VAL A 54 -6.37 -22.92 9.81
CA VAL A 54 -6.35 -24.27 9.27
C VAL A 54 -7.73 -24.55 8.69
N ASN A 55 -7.74 -24.68 7.37
CA ASN A 55 -8.71 -25.36 6.52
C ASN A 55 -9.63 -26.33 7.29
N TYR A 56 -10.86 -25.91 7.57
CA TYR A 56 -11.97 -26.80 7.95
C TYR A 56 -13.13 -26.52 7.00
N TYR A 57 -13.25 -27.32 5.94
CA TYR A 57 -14.54 -27.65 5.36
C TYR A 57 -14.81 -29.12 5.69
N PRO A 58 -15.88 -29.44 6.44
CA PRO A 58 -16.30 -30.82 6.67
C PRO A 58 -16.83 -31.45 5.36
N PRO A 59 -16.70 -32.77 5.18
CA PRO A 59 -17.27 -33.46 4.03
C PRO A 59 -18.80 -33.33 4.05
N ILE A 60 -19.37 -32.81 2.97
CA ILE A 60 -20.82 -32.85 2.76
C ILE A 60 -21.12 -34.21 2.14
N ASP A 61 -21.82 -35.06 2.88
CA ASP A 61 -22.40 -36.30 2.35
C ASP A 61 -23.44 -35.93 1.27
N GLU A 62 -23.30 -36.52 0.08
CA GLU A 62 -24.23 -36.36 -1.05
C GLU A 62 -25.62 -36.92 -0.73
N PRO A 63 -26.72 -36.20 -1.03
CA PRO A 63 -28.02 -36.82 -1.17
C PRO A 63 -28.12 -37.53 -2.53
N ASP A 64 -28.27 -38.85 -2.45
CA ASP A 64 -28.70 -39.76 -3.51
C ASP A 64 -30.04 -39.32 -4.12
N ILE A 65 -30.02 -38.83 -5.36
CA ILE A 65 -31.18 -38.81 -6.24
C ILE A 65 -30.75 -39.32 -7.62
N GLY A 66 -30.86 -40.64 -7.79
CA GLY A 66 -30.70 -41.31 -9.07
C GLY A 66 -31.70 -40.84 -10.14
N GLY A 67 -31.19 -40.48 -11.32
CA GLY A 67 -31.98 -40.16 -12.51
C GLY A 67 -31.11 -39.88 -13.73
N LYS A 68 -30.86 -40.93 -14.52
CA LYS A 68 -29.97 -40.99 -15.70
C LYS A 68 -30.30 -39.93 -16.77
N SER A 69 -29.30 -39.18 -17.25
CA SER A 69 -29.03 -39.09 -18.71
C SER A 69 -27.66 -38.50 -19.02
N THR A 70 -26.97 -39.19 -19.93
CA THR A 70 -25.59 -39.04 -20.36
C THR A 70 -25.34 -37.76 -21.16
N ILE A 71 -24.45 -36.86 -20.71
CA ILE A 71 -23.58 -36.07 -21.62
C ILE A 71 -22.18 -35.93 -20.99
N LYS A 72 -21.18 -36.36 -21.78
CA LYS A 72 -19.74 -36.29 -21.52
C LYS A 72 -19.20 -34.87 -21.75
N GLY A 73 -18.18 -34.48 -20.98
CA GLY A 73 -17.26 -33.39 -21.32
C GLY A 73 -17.39 -32.19 -20.36
N ALA A 74 -16.66 -32.20 -19.25
CA ALA A 74 -15.30 -31.64 -19.14
C ALA A 74 -15.29 -30.14 -18.78
N THR A 75 -15.26 -29.91 -17.46
CA THR A 75 -14.32 -29.04 -16.74
C THR A 75 -13.95 -27.69 -17.36
N ARG A 76 -14.54 -26.63 -16.82
CA ARG A 76 -13.84 -25.35 -16.61
C ARG A 76 -14.39 -24.65 -15.36
N GLN A 77 -13.79 -25.00 -14.22
CA GLN A 77 -13.73 -24.08 -13.08
C GLN A 77 -12.95 -22.85 -13.53
N VAL A 78 -13.62 -21.71 -13.67
CA VAL A 78 -12.97 -20.41 -13.80
C VAL A 78 -12.97 -19.78 -12.41
N SER A 79 -11.77 -19.71 -11.86
CA SER A 79 -11.38 -18.95 -10.68
C SER A 79 -11.87 -17.51 -10.79
N TYR A 80 -12.80 -17.12 -9.93
CA TYR A 80 -13.32 -15.75 -9.80
C TYR A 80 -12.40 -14.84 -8.95
N ALA A 81 -11.13 -15.19 -8.77
CA ALA A 81 -10.21 -14.48 -7.87
C ALA A 81 -9.12 -13.63 -8.56
N GLU A 82 -9.01 -13.64 -9.89
CA GLU A 82 -7.87 -13.00 -10.60
C GLU A 82 -8.19 -11.70 -11.35
N LYS A 83 -9.27 -10.97 -11.00
CA LYS A 83 -9.70 -9.78 -11.76
C LYS A 83 -9.68 -8.43 -11.01
N CYS A 84 -8.88 -8.29 -9.95
CA CYS A 84 -8.79 -7.03 -9.17
C CYS A 84 -7.44 -6.30 -9.22
N LEU A 85 -6.53 -6.58 -10.18
CA LEU A 85 -5.19 -5.96 -10.18
C LEU A 85 -4.73 -5.30 -11.49
N ARG A 86 -5.59 -4.60 -12.22
CA ARG A 86 -5.12 -3.58 -13.19
C ARG A 86 -6.12 -2.43 -13.26
N ASN A 87 -5.74 -1.28 -12.71
CA ASN A 87 -5.92 0.06 -13.27
C ASN A 87 -5.62 1.13 -12.22
N ILE A 88 -4.35 1.49 -12.05
CA ILE A 88 -3.96 2.84 -11.58
C ILE A 88 -2.83 3.29 -12.49
N ASN A 89 -3.18 4.07 -13.51
CA ASN A 89 -2.41 5.19 -14.05
C ASN A 89 -3.02 5.66 -15.36
N ARG A 90 -3.98 6.57 -15.24
CA ARG A 90 -4.21 7.64 -16.21
C ARG A 90 -5.04 8.72 -15.52
N ASP A 91 -4.35 9.70 -14.96
CA ASP A 91 -4.61 11.13 -15.12
C ASP A 91 -3.68 11.90 -14.17
N ALA A 92 -2.55 12.33 -14.72
CA ALA A 92 -1.81 13.47 -14.20
C ALA A 92 -2.42 14.74 -14.79
N GLU A 93 -2.35 15.83 -14.02
CA GLU A 93 -2.67 17.22 -14.39
C GLU A 93 -4.13 17.68 -14.24
N SER A 94 -4.53 17.99 -13.02
CA SER A 94 -5.19 19.27 -12.68
C SER A 94 -5.66 19.24 -11.22
N HIS A 95 -4.83 19.67 -10.29
CA HIS A 95 -5.24 20.57 -9.21
C HIS A 95 -3.99 21.12 -8.49
N ASN A 96 -3.52 22.24 -9.05
CA ASN A 96 -2.79 23.23 -8.29
C ASN A 96 -3.73 23.83 -7.25
N GLY A 97 -3.26 23.91 -6.00
CA GLY A 97 -3.84 24.80 -5.00
C GLY A 97 -4.72 24.11 -3.97
N VAL A 98 -4.13 23.89 -2.80
CA VAL A 98 -4.62 24.25 -1.45
C VAL A 98 -4.09 23.18 -0.49
N GLY A 99 -3.10 23.56 0.32
CA GLY A 99 -2.49 22.68 1.31
C GLY A 99 -1.15 23.17 1.87
N VAL A 100 -0.56 24.24 1.32
CA VAL A 100 0.61 24.90 1.92
C VAL A 100 0.12 25.93 2.93
N ARG A 101 -0.35 25.49 4.10
CA ARG A 101 -0.32 26.29 5.33
C ARG A 101 -0.13 25.34 6.52
N ASN A 102 0.88 25.64 7.32
CA ASN A 102 1.16 25.12 8.67
C ASN A 102 2.21 23.99 8.79
N LEU A 103 3.33 24.09 8.06
CA LEU A 103 4.59 23.42 8.46
C LEU A 103 5.73 24.40 8.80
N THR A 104 5.58 25.69 8.50
CA THR A 104 6.56 26.71 8.88
C THR A 104 6.56 27.01 10.38
N GLU A 105 5.46 26.72 11.09
CA GLU A 105 5.39 26.84 12.56
C GLU A 105 6.09 25.67 13.29
N LEU A 106 6.39 24.56 12.59
CA LEU A 106 7.04 23.38 13.19
C LEU A 106 8.57 23.44 13.19
N HIS A 107 9.18 24.28 12.34
CA HIS A 107 10.61 24.58 12.43
C HIS A 107 10.98 25.36 13.70
N SER A 108 10.04 26.07 14.31
CA SER A 108 10.28 26.83 15.55
C SER A 108 10.30 25.94 16.80
N PHE A 109 9.67 24.76 16.77
CA PHE A 109 9.57 23.91 17.97
C PHE A 109 10.67 22.85 18.06
N CYS A 110 11.23 22.41 16.94
CA CYS A 110 12.33 21.44 16.92
C CYS A 110 13.71 22.08 17.17
N ASN A 111 13.89 23.37 16.87
CA ASN A 111 15.18 24.06 17.08
C ASN A 111 15.45 24.42 18.56
N HIS A 112 14.43 24.58 19.40
CA HIS A 112 14.65 24.90 20.82
C HIS A 112 15.13 23.73 21.68
N ALA A 113 15.01 22.48 21.21
CA ALA A 113 15.57 21.32 21.91
C ALA A 113 17.04 21.06 21.56
N ALA A 114 17.54 21.62 20.45
CA ALA A 114 18.95 21.52 20.05
C ALA A 114 19.82 22.61 20.71
N GLU A 115 19.26 23.80 20.96
CA GLU A 115 20.00 24.91 21.60
C GLU A 115 20.20 24.72 23.12
N GLU A 116 19.40 23.88 23.80
CA GLU A 116 19.58 23.57 25.23
C GLU A 116 20.72 22.57 25.51
N SER A 117 21.30 21.96 24.46
CA SER A 117 22.47 21.06 24.56
C SER A 117 23.79 21.71 24.14
N ALA A 118 23.79 22.98 23.71
CA ALA A 118 24.98 23.67 23.19
C ALA A 118 25.56 24.76 24.11
N VAL A 119 25.19 24.81 25.40
CA VAL A 119 25.95 25.60 26.39
C VAL A 119 27.17 24.78 26.82
N LEU A 120 28.16 24.78 25.92
CA LEU A 120 29.57 24.62 26.25
C LEU A 120 29.93 25.73 27.25
N VAL A 121 30.17 25.34 28.50
CA VAL A 121 30.81 26.20 29.49
C VAL A 121 32.25 26.41 29.04
N ASP A 122 32.52 27.58 28.46
CA ASP A 122 33.87 28.12 28.28
C ASP A 122 34.48 28.42 29.67
N PRO A 123 35.61 27.81 30.07
CA PRO A 123 36.19 28.03 31.38
C PRO A 123 37.12 29.25 31.33
N ARG A 124 36.57 30.46 31.19
CA ARG A 124 37.29 31.71 31.49
C ARG A 124 36.29 32.83 31.74
N GLU A 125 36.52 33.51 32.87
CA GLU A 125 35.84 34.74 33.33
C GLU A 125 34.51 34.56 34.09
N ASN A 126 34.63 34.24 35.38
CA ASN A 126 34.01 35.09 36.41
C ASN A 126 34.61 34.83 37.79
N SER A 127 35.57 35.67 38.15
CA SER A 127 36.06 35.83 39.51
C SER A 127 35.03 36.63 40.33
N VAL A 128 34.04 35.95 40.91
CA VAL A 128 33.31 36.47 42.07
C VAL A 128 33.29 35.40 43.16
N SER A 129 34.11 35.65 44.18
CA SER A 129 34.21 34.86 45.40
C SER A 129 32.90 34.98 46.19
N VAL A 130 32.00 34.01 46.02
CA VAL A 130 30.98 33.69 47.03
C VAL A 130 31.30 32.29 47.57
N ARG A 131 32.05 32.30 48.66
CA ARG A 131 32.40 31.11 49.44
C ARG A 131 31.16 30.70 50.25
N ALA A 132 30.16 30.11 49.58
CA ALA A 132 29.08 29.42 50.26
C ALA A 132 29.64 28.07 50.75
N GLN A 133 29.67 27.90 52.08
CA GLN A 133 29.96 26.63 52.72
C GLN A 133 28.85 25.65 52.32
N ALA A 134 29.14 24.73 51.40
CA ALA A 134 28.28 23.58 51.17
C ALA A 134 28.47 22.63 52.36
N GLU A 135 27.44 22.51 53.21
CA GLU A 135 27.38 21.44 54.19
C GLU A 135 27.48 20.09 53.47
N PRO A 136 28.28 19.13 53.97
CA PRO A 136 28.36 17.80 53.38
C PRO A 136 26.99 17.13 53.51
N LEU A 137 26.32 16.93 52.37
CA LEU A 137 25.09 16.17 52.26
C LEU A 137 25.24 14.82 52.97
N SER A 138 24.18 14.38 53.65
CA SER A 138 24.15 13.06 54.26
C SER A 138 24.35 11.99 53.18
N LYS A 139 25.09 10.92 53.49
CA LYS A 139 25.23 9.75 52.60
C LYS A 139 23.87 9.10 52.23
N SER A 140 22.79 9.46 52.92
CA SER A 140 21.42 9.10 52.53
C SER A 140 20.96 9.94 51.34
N ASP A 141 21.11 11.26 51.44
CA ASP A 141 20.67 12.23 50.43
C ASP A 141 21.42 12.06 49.11
N GLU A 142 22.72 11.73 49.15
CA GLU A 142 23.50 11.42 47.94
C GLU A 142 22.99 10.19 47.18
N ARG A 143 22.50 9.17 47.90
CA ARG A 143 21.92 7.96 47.31
C ARG A 143 20.55 8.26 46.69
N ASP A 144 19.73 9.06 47.36
CA ASP A 144 18.42 9.45 46.87
C ASP A 144 18.53 10.30 45.60
N VAL A 145 19.51 11.21 45.53
CA VAL A 145 19.80 12.00 44.31
C VAL A 145 20.25 11.11 43.14
N LEU A 146 21.03 10.06 43.40
CA LEU A 146 21.44 9.11 42.36
C LEU A 146 20.25 8.30 41.82
N LEU A 147 19.36 7.82 42.70
CA LEU A 147 18.15 7.09 42.30
C LEU A 147 17.21 7.97 41.47
N LEU A 148 16.99 9.22 41.90
CA LEU A 148 16.18 10.18 41.14
C LEU A 148 16.79 10.51 39.78
N ARG A 149 18.13 10.55 39.66
CA ARG A 149 18.80 10.76 38.37
C ARG A 149 18.61 9.56 37.44
N GLU A 150 18.72 8.34 37.96
CA GLU A 150 18.48 7.12 37.19
C GLU A 150 17.03 7.03 36.71
N GLU A 151 16.06 7.32 37.60
CA GLU A 151 14.64 7.34 37.26
C GLU A 151 14.31 8.43 36.23
N ASN A 152 14.87 9.63 36.35
CA ASN A 152 14.75 10.65 35.32
C ASN A 152 15.35 10.22 33.97
N GLY A 153 16.44 9.47 33.98
CA GLY A 153 17.00 8.87 32.77
C GLY A 153 16.02 7.90 32.10
N LYS A 154 15.41 7.01 32.90
CA LYS A 154 14.39 6.06 32.43
C LYS A 154 13.15 6.78 31.90
N LEU A 155 12.66 7.80 32.61
CA LEU A 155 11.51 8.61 32.18
C LEU A 155 11.80 9.38 30.90
N LYS A 156 13.00 9.94 30.72
CA LYS A 156 13.41 10.60 29.48
C LYS A 156 13.43 9.62 28.31
N ALA A 157 13.98 8.42 28.49
CA ALA A 157 13.98 7.39 27.46
C ALA A 157 12.56 6.94 27.10
N SER A 158 11.70 6.73 28.09
CA SER A 158 10.29 6.38 27.88
C SER A 158 9.50 7.49 27.19
N ASN A 159 9.69 8.75 27.59
CA ASN A 159 9.03 9.90 26.95
C ASN A 159 9.46 10.04 25.48
N TYR A 160 10.74 9.79 25.19
CA TYR A 160 11.25 9.77 23.84
C TYR A 160 10.60 8.64 23.00
N ALA A 161 10.55 7.41 23.54
CA ALA A 161 9.91 6.28 22.86
C ALA A 161 8.42 6.57 22.54
N LEU A 162 7.68 7.12 23.50
CA LEU A 162 6.28 7.50 23.29
C LEU A 162 6.12 8.58 22.22
N ARG A 163 7.03 9.55 22.14
CA ARG A 163 7.01 10.56 21.06
C ARG A 163 7.23 9.93 19.69
N CYS A 164 8.15 8.98 19.58
CA CYS A 164 8.36 8.22 18.34
C CYS A 164 7.09 7.44 17.96
N GLU A 165 6.47 6.75 18.91
CA GLU A 165 5.22 6.02 18.68
C GLU A 165 4.09 6.94 18.19
N VAL A 166 3.93 8.12 18.78
CA VAL A 166 2.92 9.10 18.36
C VAL A 166 3.14 9.55 16.91
N VAL A 167 4.40 9.75 16.48
CA VAL A 167 4.70 10.12 15.09
C VAL A 167 4.32 9.00 14.12
N VAL A 168 4.68 7.76 14.44
CA VAL A 168 4.33 6.57 13.63
C VAL A 168 2.82 6.40 13.54
N LEU A 169 2.11 6.46 14.67
CA LEU A 169 0.66 6.34 14.69
C LEU A 169 -0.04 7.46 13.92
N LYS A 170 0.52 8.67 13.91
CA LYS A 170 -0.02 9.78 13.12
C LYS A 170 0.15 9.53 11.62
N ALA A 171 1.33 9.07 11.20
CA ALA A 171 1.59 8.70 9.81
C ALA A 171 0.68 7.54 9.35
N GLU A 172 0.51 6.51 10.17
CA GLU A 172 -0.39 5.38 9.89
C GLU A 172 -1.85 5.82 9.78
N LYS A 173 -2.31 6.70 10.67
CA LYS A 173 -3.66 7.26 10.62
C LYS A 173 -3.91 8.04 9.32
N GLU A 174 -2.94 8.83 8.89
CA GLU A 174 -3.03 9.60 7.64
C GLU A 174 -3.00 8.67 6.41
N ALA A 175 -2.18 7.62 6.42
CA ALA A 175 -2.17 6.60 5.36
C ALA A 175 -3.51 5.86 5.26
N LEU A 176 -4.09 5.44 6.40
CA LEU A 176 -5.40 4.81 6.44
C LEU A 176 -6.53 5.74 5.97
N ALA A 177 -6.41 7.05 6.24
CA ALA A 177 -7.37 8.03 5.74
C ALA A 177 -7.30 8.16 4.21
N ARG A 178 -6.08 8.19 3.64
CA ARG A 178 -5.87 8.17 2.18
C ARG A 178 -6.45 6.90 1.54
N GLN A 179 -6.16 5.74 2.12
CA GLN A 179 -6.69 4.47 1.64
C GLN A 179 -8.23 4.46 1.64
N ARG A 180 -8.84 4.84 2.77
CA ARG A 180 -10.31 4.91 2.90
C ARG A 180 -10.94 5.83 1.86
N SER A 181 -10.29 6.94 1.53
CA SER A 181 -10.76 7.85 0.48
C SER A 181 -10.77 7.18 -0.89
N GLY A 182 -9.71 6.45 -1.25
CA GLY A 182 -9.64 5.69 -2.51
C GLY A 182 -10.64 4.54 -2.57
N ASP A 183 -10.87 3.86 -1.44
CA ASP A 183 -11.87 2.81 -1.34
C ASP A 183 -13.31 3.36 -1.54
N GLU A 184 -13.63 4.53 -0.96
CA GLU A 184 -14.95 5.16 -1.16
C GLU A 184 -15.17 5.61 -2.61
N GLU A 185 -14.14 6.13 -3.28
CA GLU A 185 -14.20 6.46 -4.71
C GLU A 185 -14.46 5.21 -5.55
N THR A 186 -13.74 4.13 -5.28
CA THR A 186 -13.94 2.84 -5.95
C THR A 186 -15.36 2.31 -5.73
N MET A 187 -15.87 2.38 -4.49
CA MET A 187 -17.23 1.98 -4.16
C MET A 187 -18.27 2.87 -4.85
N SER A 188 -18.02 4.16 -5.03
CA SER A 188 -18.87 5.07 -5.79
C SER A 188 -18.98 4.66 -7.26
N ILE A 189 -17.84 4.33 -7.89
CA ILE A 189 -17.80 3.83 -9.28
C ILE A 189 -18.58 2.52 -9.42
N LEU A 190 -18.38 1.57 -8.50
CA LEU A 190 -19.08 0.29 -8.52
C LEU A 190 -20.60 0.46 -8.33
N ARG A 191 -21.03 1.34 -7.42
CA ARG A 191 -22.45 1.68 -7.23
C ARG A 191 -23.06 2.27 -8.51
N ALA A 192 -22.34 3.16 -9.19
CA ALA A 192 -22.79 3.74 -10.46
C ALA A 192 -22.93 2.68 -11.56
N HIS A 193 -22.00 1.72 -11.64
CA HIS A 193 -22.06 0.62 -12.59
C HIS A 193 -23.24 -0.33 -12.30
N ILE A 194 -23.49 -0.67 -11.04
CA ILE A 194 -24.66 -1.48 -10.63
C ILE A 194 -25.96 -0.76 -11.03
N ALA A 195 -26.09 0.52 -10.69
CA ALA A 195 -27.27 1.31 -11.04
C ALA A 195 -27.51 1.39 -12.56
N HIS A 196 -26.43 1.44 -13.35
CA HIS A 196 -26.52 1.38 -14.81
C HIS A 196 -27.06 0.02 -15.30
N HIS A 197 -26.54 -1.09 -14.78
CA HIS A 197 -27.03 -2.43 -15.14
C HIS A 197 -28.48 -2.64 -14.72
N ASP A 198 -28.87 -2.20 -13.53
CA ASP A 198 -30.26 -2.27 -13.05
C ASP A 198 -31.21 -1.44 -13.92
N CYS A 199 -30.72 -0.35 -14.52
CA CYS A 199 -31.49 0.45 -15.48
C CYS A 199 -31.69 -0.32 -16.79
N VAL A 200 -30.62 -0.89 -17.35
CA VAL A 200 -30.64 -1.68 -18.59
C VAL A 200 -31.52 -2.92 -18.43
N GLU A 201 -31.42 -3.62 -17.30
CA GLU A 201 -32.24 -4.80 -17.02
C GLU A 201 -33.72 -4.44 -16.96
N ARG A 202 -34.10 -3.36 -16.26
CA ARG A 202 -35.49 -2.90 -16.23
C ARG A 202 -36.01 -2.53 -17.62
N GLU A 203 -35.21 -1.85 -18.43
CA GLU A 203 -35.58 -1.51 -19.81
C GLU A 203 -35.78 -2.77 -20.66
N LEU A 204 -34.93 -3.78 -20.50
CA LEU A 204 -35.07 -5.07 -21.19
C LEU A 204 -36.33 -5.81 -20.76
N ILE A 205 -36.61 -5.88 -19.45
CA ILE A 205 -37.82 -6.48 -18.91
C ILE A 205 -39.06 -5.78 -19.48
N GLU A 206 -39.09 -4.44 -19.50
CA GLU A 206 -40.21 -3.69 -20.07
C GLU A 206 -40.40 -4.00 -21.57
N LYS A 207 -39.30 -4.04 -22.35
CA LYS A 207 -39.36 -4.42 -23.78
C LYS A 207 -39.88 -5.84 -23.97
N ILE A 208 -39.49 -6.79 -23.11
CA ILE A 208 -39.97 -8.18 -23.15
C ILE A 208 -41.47 -8.20 -22.83
N SER A 209 -41.91 -7.55 -21.75
CA SER A 209 -43.32 -7.49 -21.39
C SER A 209 -44.20 -6.87 -22.48
N VAL A 210 -43.72 -5.80 -23.15
CA VAL A 210 -44.43 -5.21 -24.30
C VAL A 210 -44.52 -6.16 -25.49
N CYS A 211 -43.48 -6.98 -25.72
CA CYS A 211 -43.49 -7.99 -26.78
C CYS A 211 -44.42 -9.17 -26.46
N GLU A 212 -44.45 -9.64 -25.20
CA GLU A 212 -45.33 -10.70 -24.71
C GLU A 212 -46.81 -10.30 -24.80
N LEU A 213 -47.15 -9.07 -24.38
CA LEU A 213 -48.52 -8.54 -24.43
C LEU A 213 -49.04 -8.29 -25.85
N LYS A 214 -48.15 -8.09 -26.83
CA LYS A 214 -48.53 -7.89 -28.24
C LYS A 214 -48.86 -9.19 -28.97
N GLY A 215 -48.78 -10.36 -28.32
CA GLY A 215 -49.11 -11.64 -28.93
C GLY A 215 -48.34 -11.89 -30.23
N LYS A 216 -47.14 -11.31 -30.37
CA LYS A 216 -46.30 -11.56 -31.54
C LYS A 216 -45.86 -13.00 -31.46
N ALA A 217 -46.16 -13.74 -32.52
CA ALA A 217 -45.81 -15.13 -32.72
C ALA A 217 -44.42 -15.42 -32.17
N VAL A 218 -44.29 -16.58 -31.51
CA VAL A 218 -43.01 -17.24 -31.22
C VAL A 218 -42.03 -16.90 -32.34
N LEU A 219 -40.94 -16.20 -32.00
CA LEU A 219 -39.90 -15.80 -32.97
C LEU A 219 -39.68 -16.95 -33.93
N SER A 220 -39.72 -16.66 -35.24
CA SER A 220 -39.44 -17.71 -36.20
C SER A 220 -38.06 -18.29 -35.92
N GLU A 221 -37.88 -19.59 -36.13
CA GLU A 221 -36.61 -20.28 -35.90
C GLU A 221 -35.43 -19.53 -36.57
N HIS A 222 -35.70 -18.95 -37.75
CA HIS A 222 -34.75 -18.12 -38.48
C HIS A 222 -34.39 -16.80 -37.76
N GLU A 223 -35.36 -16.08 -37.19
CA GLU A 223 -35.09 -14.85 -36.42
C GLU A 223 -34.31 -15.16 -35.15
N PHE A 224 -34.65 -16.24 -34.45
CA PHE A 224 -33.90 -16.69 -33.28
C PHE A 224 -32.47 -17.09 -33.64
N ALA A 225 -32.29 -17.88 -34.71
CA ALA A 225 -30.97 -18.24 -35.22
C ALA A 225 -30.15 -17.01 -35.65
N SER A 226 -30.80 -16.01 -36.26
CA SER A 226 -30.15 -14.75 -36.64
C SER A 226 -29.70 -13.94 -35.42
N ILE A 227 -30.51 -13.86 -34.37
CA ILE A 227 -30.14 -13.21 -33.10
C ILE A 227 -28.96 -13.92 -32.44
N ILE A 228 -29.00 -15.26 -32.37
CA ILE A 228 -27.88 -16.05 -31.82
C ILE A 228 -26.61 -15.79 -32.63
N ALA A 229 -26.67 -15.89 -33.96
CA ALA A 229 -25.52 -15.64 -34.83
C ALA A 229 -24.94 -14.23 -34.63
N ALA A 230 -25.80 -13.21 -34.58
CA ALA A 230 -25.37 -11.85 -34.33
C ALA A 230 -24.73 -11.66 -32.94
N SER A 231 -25.26 -12.34 -31.91
CA SER A 231 -24.70 -12.30 -30.56
C SER A 231 -23.34 -12.99 -30.47
N GLN A 232 -23.20 -14.14 -31.13
CA GLN A 232 -21.95 -14.90 -31.21
C GLN A 232 -20.88 -14.12 -31.97
N GLU A 233 -21.25 -13.43 -33.05
CA GLU A 233 -20.34 -12.58 -33.81
C GLU A 233 -19.85 -11.38 -32.98
N ARG A 234 -20.74 -10.70 -32.24
CA ARG A 234 -20.32 -9.62 -31.33
C ARG A 234 -19.34 -10.10 -30.25
N LEU A 235 -19.61 -11.27 -29.67
CA LEU A 235 -18.71 -11.86 -28.68
C LEU A 235 -17.35 -12.21 -29.31
N ARG A 236 -17.34 -12.80 -30.51
CA ARG A 236 -16.13 -13.10 -31.25
C ARG A 236 -15.31 -11.83 -31.49
N GLN A 237 -15.93 -10.80 -32.07
CA GLN A 237 -15.27 -9.53 -32.34
C GLN A 237 -14.68 -8.91 -31.06
N TYR A 238 -15.44 -8.89 -29.96
CA TYR A 238 -14.95 -8.37 -28.68
C TYR A 238 -13.70 -9.10 -28.19
N TYR A 239 -13.68 -10.44 -28.28
CA TYR A 239 -12.52 -11.21 -27.86
C TYR A 239 -11.33 -11.07 -28.83
N GLU A 240 -11.58 -10.98 -30.13
CA GLU A 240 -10.53 -10.71 -31.14
C GLU A 240 -9.88 -9.34 -30.91
N ASP A 241 -10.68 -8.30 -30.67
CA ASP A 241 -10.19 -6.96 -30.34
C ASP A 241 -9.41 -6.97 -29.03
N LYS A 242 -9.91 -7.68 -28.01
CA LYS A 242 -9.23 -7.77 -26.70
C LYS A 242 -7.90 -8.51 -26.80
N ILE A 243 -7.85 -9.61 -27.55
CA ILE A 243 -6.61 -10.36 -27.79
C ILE A 243 -5.63 -9.50 -28.58
N SER A 244 -6.08 -8.80 -29.62
CA SER A 244 -5.25 -7.89 -30.41
C SER A 244 -4.66 -6.77 -29.58
N PHE A 245 -5.45 -6.18 -28.68
CA PHE A 245 -4.97 -5.17 -27.73
C PHE A 245 -3.90 -5.73 -26.79
N MET A 246 -4.13 -6.91 -26.20
CA MET A 246 -3.14 -7.54 -25.31
C MET A 246 -1.84 -7.88 -26.05
N GLN A 247 -1.94 -8.36 -27.29
CA GLN A 247 -0.77 -8.63 -28.12
C GLN A 247 0.05 -7.37 -28.40
N MET A 248 -0.61 -6.27 -28.76
CA MET A 248 0.04 -4.97 -28.97
C MET A 248 0.76 -4.47 -27.72
N GLU A 249 0.13 -4.62 -26.55
CA GLU A 249 0.72 -4.25 -25.27
C GLU A 249 1.99 -5.08 -24.98
N ILE A 250 1.91 -6.39 -25.18
CA ILE A 250 3.04 -7.33 -25.05
C ILE A 250 4.19 -6.95 -26.00
N ASP A 251 3.88 -6.68 -27.28
CA ASP A 251 4.89 -6.29 -28.27
C ASP A 251 5.58 -4.98 -27.89
N THR A 252 4.83 -4.03 -27.32
CA THR A 252 5.37 -2.76 -26.80
C THR A 252 6.34 -2.99 -25.65
N PHE A 253 5.99 -3.86 -24.70
CA PHE A 253 6.88 -4.24 -23.60
C PHE A 253 8.17 -4.89 -24.09
N TYR A 254 8.08 -5.85 -25.03
CA TYR A 254 9.25 -6.52 -25.57
C TYR A 254 10.16 -5.57 -26.35
N LYS A 255 9.58 -4.62 -27.10
CA LYS A 255 10.35 -3.57 -27.79
C LYS A 255 11.14 -2.71 -26.79
N HIS A 256 10.49 -2.25 -25.74
CA HIS A 256 11.15 -1.44 -24.70
C HIS A 256 12.26 -2.22 -23.98
N ALA A 257 12.02 -3.50 -23.66
CA ALA A 257 13.02 -4.35 -23.05
C ALA A 257 14.25 -4.56 -23.97
N ALA A 258 14.02 -4.74 -25.28
CA ALA A 258 15.10 -4.86 -26.26
C ALA A 258 15.93 -3.58 -26.38
N GLU A 259 15.29 -2.41 -26.34
CA GLU A 259 15.97 -1.10 -26.33
C GLU A 259 16.83 -0.94 -25.06
N CYS A 260 16.29 -1.26 -23.89
CA CYS A 260 17.03 -1.21 -22.62
C CYS A 260 18.25 -2.16 -22.61
N MET A 261 18.11 -3.37 -23.16
CA MET A 261 19.24 -4.29 -23.32
C MET A 261 20.32 -3.72 -24.25
N LYS A 262 19.91 -3.12 -25.38
CA LYS A 262 20.84 -2.49 -26.33
C LYS A 262 21.59 -1.31 -25.71
N GLU A 263 20.94 -0.50 -24.88
CA GLU A 263 21.58 0.58 -24.14
C GLU A 263 22.63 0.04 -23.17
N LYS A 264 22.28 -1.00 -22.40
CA LYS A 264 23.22 -1.68 -21.50
C LYS A 264 24.43 -2.24 -22.25
N ASP A 265 24.21 -2.91 -23.38
CA ASP A 265 25.30 -3.44 -24.22
C ASP A 265 26.20 -2.33 -24.75
N THR A 266 25.62 -1.18 -25.11
CA THR A 266 26.37 0.01 -25.56
C THR A 266 27.24 0.56 -24.44
N VAL A 267 26.71 0.66 -23.22
CA VAL A 267 27.47 1.09 -22.03
C VAL A 267 28.58 0.10 -21.72
N ILE A 268 28.31 -1.21 -21.74
CA ILE A 268 29.32 -2.26 -21.53
C ILE A 268 30.43 -2.15 -22.57
N ALA A 269 30.09 -1.93 -23.85
CA ALA A 269 31.06 -1.75 -24.92
C ALA A 269 31.92 -0.50 -24.70
N ALA A 270 31.33 0.63 -24.30
CA ALA A 270 32.05 1.86 -23.98
C ALA A 270 33.01 1.67 -22.79
N LEU A 271 32.56 1.01 -21.72
CA LEU A 271 33.40 0.69 -20.56
C LEU A 271 34.59 -0.20 -20.94
N LYS A 272 34.38 -1.19 -21.82
CA LYS A 272 35.46 -2.04 -22.35
C LYS A 272 36.50 -1.26 -23.15
N GLN A 273 36.11 -0.19 -23.84
CA GLN A 273 37.05 0.67 -24.57
C GLN A 273 37.86 1.60 -23.65
N LEU A 274 37.29 1.98 -22.51
CA LEU A 274 37.95 2.85 -21.52
C LEU A 274 38.89 2.09 -20.57
N LEU A 275 38.77 0.76 -20.50
CA LEU A 275 39.73 -0.08 -19.80
C LEU A 275 40.97 -0.28 -20.68
N PRO A 276 42.15 0.24 -20.29
CA PRO A 276 43.39 -0.05 -21.02
C PRO A 276 43.61 -1.56 -21.01
N GLN A 277 43.89 -2.15 -22.18
CA GLN A 277 44.34 -3.53 -22.26
C GLN A 277 45.69 -3.62 -21.53
N ALA A 278 45.63 -4.11 -20.29
CA ALA A 278 46.80 -4.52 -19.52
C ALA A 278 47.36 -5.83 -20.06
#